data_AF-A0AAV3RBR7-F1
#
_entry.id   AF-A0AAV3RBR7-F1
#
_cell.length_a   1.000
_cell.length_b   1.000
_cell.length_c   1.000
_cell.angle_alpha   90.00
_cell.angle_beta   90.00
_cell.angle_gamma   90.00
#
_symmetry.space_group_name_H-M   'P 1'
#
loop_
_entity.id
_entity.type
_entity.pdbx_description
1 polymer ?
#
loop_
_entity_poly.entity_id
_entity_poly.type
_entity_poly.pdbx_seq_one_letter_code
_entity_poly.pdbx_strand_id
1 'polypeptide(L)'
;MRLDFLRNNQKKTREEQYQGAVDSVISRVVIAGKVGKRVYLSSTFIDGPRDLRNRYLDSMALVQELGRPDLFLTMTCNPNWPEIKERLKLREESQNRPDLLARVFKAKLSIMKIRL
;
A
#
# COMPACT_ATOMS: atom_id res chain seq x y z
N MET A 1 12.17 -16.57 12.92
CA MET A 1 12.05 -15.56 14.00
C MET A 1 10.66 -14.92 14.10
N ARG A 2 10.12 -14.22 13.08
CA ARG A 2 8.79 -13.56 13.17
C ARG A 2 7.59 -14.53 13.13
N LEU A 3 7.68 -15.63 12.36
CA LEU A 3 6.64 -16.68 12.33
C LEU A 3 6.60 -17.52 13.61
N ASP A 4 7.76 -17.78 14.23
CA ASP A 4 7.83 -18.49 15.52
C ASP A 4 7.19 -17.67 16.64
N PHE A 5 7.41 -16.36 16.62
CA PHE A 5 6.74 -15.43 17.54
C PHE A 5 5.21 -15.48 17.36
N LEU A 6 4.71 -15.47 16.12
CA LEU A 6 3.27 -15.58 15.83
C LEU A 6 2.71 -16.95 16.20
N ARG A 7 3.50 -18.02 16.09
CA ARG A 7 3.13 -19.39 16.50
C ARG A 7 2.99 -19.50 18.01
N ASN A 8 3.86 -18.83 18.76
CA ASN A 8 3.88 -18.84 20.23
C ASN A 8 2.86 -17.86 20.84
N ASN A 9 2.52 -16.76 20.15
CA ASN A 9 1.61 -15.72 20.65
C ASN A 9 0.19 -15.78 20.06
N GLN A 10 -0.26 -16.97 19.60
CA GLN A 10 -1.57 -17.17 18.96
C GLN A 10 -2.78 -16.70 19.80
N LYS A 11 -2.69 -16.71 21.14
CA LYS A 11 -3.79 -16.25 22.01
C LYS A 11 -4.10 -14.77 21.80
N LYS A 12 -3.07 -13.92 21.79
CA LYS A 12 -3.19 -12.48 21.57
C LYS A 12 -3.72 -12.15 20.17
N THR A 13 -3.21 -12.85 19.15
CA THR A 13 -3.70 -12.71 17.76
C THR A 13 -5.17 -13.13 17.60
N ARG A 14 -5.66 -14.06 18.42
CA ARG A 14 -7.08 -14.46 18.45
C ARG A 14 -7.94 -13.39 19.12
N GLU A 15 -7.49 -12.77 20.20
CA GLU A 15 -8.20 -11.66 20.87
C GLU A 15 -8.33 -10.43 19.98
N GLU A 16 -7.28 -10.05 19.25
CA GLU A 16 -7.34 -9.01 18.20
C GLU A 16 -8.39 -9.34 17.12
N GLN A 17 -8.60 -10.62 16.82
CA GLN A 17 -9.65 -11.04 15.89
C GLN A 17 -11.03 -10.99 16.51
N TYR A 18 -11.24 -11.37 17.76
CA TYR A 18 -12.58 -11.32 18.38
C TYR A 18 -13.15 -9.90 18.45
N GLN A 19 -12.31 -8.88 18.50
CA GLN A 19 -12.71 -7.47 18.31
C GLN A 19 -13.27 -7.19 16.91
N GLY A 20 -12.79 -7.88 15.86
CA GLY A 20 -13.26 -7.71 14.47
C GLY A 20 -14.08 -8.88 13.90
N ALA A 21 -14.38 -9.94 14.68
CA ALA A 21 -14.89 -11.23 14.21
C ALA A 21 -16.35 -11.51 14.59
N VAL A 22 -17.15 -10.47 14.82
CA VAL A 22 -18.61 -10.62 14.78
C VAL A 22 -19.06 -11.09 13.37
N ASP A 23 -18.27 -10.85 12.33
CA ASP A 23 -18.65 -11.09 10.93
C ASP A 23 -18.31 -12.48 10.35
N SER A 24 -17.70 -13.41 11.10
CA SER A 24 -17.21 -14.69 10.53
C SER A 24 -17.96 -15.95 10.96
N VAL A 25 -19.02 -15.81 11.78
CA VAL A 25 -19.85 -16.93 12.25
C VAL A 25 -20.44 -17.73 11.07
N ILE A 26 -20.54 -17.12 9.88
CA ILE A 26 -21.14 -17.71 8.66
C ILE A 26 -20.23 -18.74 7.96
N SER A 27 -18.91 -18.74 8.13
CA SER A 27 -18.01 -19.68 7.41
C SER A 27 -17.65 -20.94 8.20
N ARG A 28 -18.41 -21.26 9.26
CA ARG A 28 -18.09 -22.35 10.20
C ARG A 28 -18.40 -23.76 9.73
N VAL A 29 -18.98 -23.97 8.54
CA VAL A 29 -19.51 -25.30 8.16
C VAL A 29 -18.62 -26.08 7.17
N VAL A 30 -17.73 -25.47 6.38
CA VAL A 30 -17.26 -26.17 5.15
C VAL A 30 -15.92 -26.91 5.24
N ILE A 31 -15.13 -26.82 6.32
CA ILE A 31 -13.79 -27.48 6.32
C ILE A 31 -13.53 -28.21 7.64
N ALA A 32 -14.32 -29.24 7.90
CA ALA A 32 -14.13 -30.20 8.99
C ALA A 32 -13.05 -31.28 8.69
N GLY A 33 -12.21 -31.11 7.66
CA GLY A 33 -11.36 -32.20 7.15
C GLY A 33 -9.85 -31.93 6.99
N LYS A 34 -9.30 -30.77 7.37
CA LYS A 34 -7.85 -30.51 7.24
C LYS A 34 -7.14 -30.60 8.58
N VAL A 35 -6.58 -31.78 8.85
CA VAL A 35 -5.72 -32.10 10.01
C VAL A 35 -4.41 -31.33 9.89
N GLY A 36 -4.20 -30.40 10.81
CA GLY A 36 -3.03 -29.54 10.94
C GLY A 36 -3.31 -28.40 11.93
N LYS A 37 -2.35 -28.03 12.78
CA LYS A 37 -2.54 -26.96 13.78
C LYS A 37 -2.78 -25.63 13.06
N ARG A 38 -4.02 -25.11 13.08
CA ARG A 38 -4.37 -23.81 12.48
C ARG A 38 -3.57 -22.69 13.18
N VAL A 39 -2.64 -22.08 12.45
CA VAL A 39 -1.89 -20.89 12.89
C VAL A 39 -2.54 -19.67 12.26
N TYR A 40 -2.99 -18.72 13.07
CA TYR A 40 -3.63 -17.49 12.61
C TYR A 40 -2.58 -16.41 12.42
N LEU A 41 -2.48 -15.87 11.21
CA LEU A 41 -1.66 -14.70 10.93
C LEU A 41 -2.45 -13.44 11.29
N SER A 42 -1.79 -12.52 12.01
CA SER A 42 -2.34 -11.18 12.29
C SER A 42 -2.50 -10.40 10.98
N SER A 43 -3.38 -9.41 10.95
CA SER A 43 -3.53 -8.48 9.82
C SER A 43 -2.25 -7.67 9.56
N THR A 44 -1.35 -7.61 10.54
CA THR A 44 -0.02 -6.99 10.42
C THR A 44 0.98 -7.82 9.60
N PHE A 45 0.60 -9.02 9.17
CA PHE A 45 1.40 -9.82 8.24
C PHE A 45 1.19 -9.34 6.81
N ILE A 46 2.15 -8.55 6.34
CA ILE A 46 2.21 -7.94 5.00
C ILE A 46 2.09 -9.03 3.93
N ASP A 47 1.26 -8.76 2.92
CA ASP A 47 0.97 -9.62 1.76
C ASP A 47 0.26 -10.93 2.09
N GLY A 48 -0.21 -11.09 3.34
CA GLY A 48 -1.12 -12.16 3.70
C GLY A 48 -2.54 -11.92 3.19
N PRO A 49 -3.38 -12.98 3.09
CA PRO A 49 -4.78 -12.86 2.68
C PRO A 49 -5.59 -11.84 3.50
N ARG A 50 -5.25 -11.68 4.79
CA ARG A 50 -5.92 -10.76 5.70
C ARG A 50 -5.49 -9.31 5.48
N ASP A 51 -4.21 -9.07 5.26
CA ASP A 51 -3.69 -7.73 4.95
C ASP A 51 -4.25 -7.24 3.61
N LEU A 52 -4.24 -8.08 2.57
CA LEU A 52 -4.85 -7.77 1.28
C LEU A 52 -6.35 -7.42 1.41
N ARG A 53 -7.11 -8.20 2.19
CA ARG A 53 -8.53 -7.91 2.45
C ARG A 53 -8.72 -6.56 3.14
N ASN A 54 -7.89 -6.24 4.14
CA ASN A 54 -7.98 -4.97 4.85
C ASN A 54 -7.68 -3.78 3.93
N ARG A 55 -6.62 -3.85 3.12
CA ARG A 55 -6.28 -2.80 2.13
C ARG A 55 -7.40 -2.61 1.10
N TYR A 56 -8.05 -3.70 0.68
CA TYR A 56 -9.22 -3.63 -0.20
C TYR A 56 -10.39 -2.91 0.47
N LEU A 57 -10.77 -3.30 1.70
CA LEU A 57 -11.86 -2.66 2.43
C LEU A 57 -11.59 -1.16 2.68
N ASP A 58 -10.36 -0.81 3.01
CA ASP A 58 -9.92 0.58 3.18
C ASP A 58 -10.06 1.37 1.87
N SER A 59 -9.63 0.78 0.75
CA SER A 59 -9.82 1.38 -0.58
C SER A 59 -11.30 1.54 -0.95
N MET A 60 -12.16 0.58 -0.59
CA MET A 60 -13.60 0.67 -0.84
C MET A 60 -14.27 1.74 0.02
N ALA A 61 -13.82 1.93 1.27
CA ALA A 61 -14.30 3.02 2.11
C ALA A 61 -13.98 4.40 1.48
N LEU A 62 -12.77 4.56 0.94
CA LEU A 62 -12.38 5.77 0.20
C LEU A 62 -13.25 5.97 -1.05
N VAL A 63 -13.54 4.91 -1.81
CA VAL A 63 -14.41 4.99 -3.00
C VAL A 63 -15.86 5.34 -2.61
N GLN A 64 -16.34 4.86 -1.46
CA GLN A 64 -17.68 5.18 -0.98
C GLN A 64 -17.80 6.65 -0.56
N GLU A 65 -16.75 7.23 0.03
CA GLU A 65 -16.73 8.62 0.48
C GLU A 65 -16.46 9.61 -0.67
N LEU A 66 -15.44 9.33 -1.49
CA LEU A 66 -14.93 10.23 -2.52
C LEU A 66 -15.53 9.96 -3.92
N GLY A 67 -16.26 8.86 -4.07
CA GLY A 67 -16.75 8.38 -5.36
C GLY A 67 -15.75 7.51 -6.10
N ARG A 68 -16.21 6.92 -7.22
CA ARG A 68 -15.37 6.06 -8.06
C ARG A 68 -14.32 6.90 -8.79
N PRO A 69 -13.03 6.55 -8.73
CA PRO A 69 -12.03 7.22 -9.56
C PRO A 69 -12.29 6.89 -11.03
N ASP A 70 -12.54 7.92 -11.84
CA ASP A 70 -12.74 7.76 -13.29
C ASP A 70 -11.43 7.93 -14.09
N LEU A 71 -10.38 8.51 -13.49
CA LEU A 71 -9.11 8.80 -14.16
C LEU A 71 -7.91 8.51 -13.26
N PHE A 72 -6.97 7.70 -13.76
CA PHE A 72 -5.65 7.51 -13.16
C PHE A 72 -4.59 8.18 -14.02
N LEU A 73 -3.93 9.21 -13.48
CA LEU A 73 -2.88 9.94 -14.17
C LEU A 73 -1.50 9.52 -13.64
N THR A 74 -0.65 9.07 -14.56
CA THR A 74 0.75 8.78 -14.28
C THR A 74 1.62 9.88 -14.88
N MET A 75 2.35 10.60 -14.03
CA MET A 75 3.38 11.55 -14.48
C MET A 75 4.76 10.96 -14.22
N THR A 76 5.58 10.84 -15.25
CA THR A 76 6.99 10.44 -15.15
C THR A 76 7.91 11.65 -15.21
N CYS A 77 8.98 11.64 -14.41
CA CYS A 77 9.99 12.68 -14.47
C CYS A 77 10.85 12.50 -15.73
N ASN A 78 10.99 13.55 -16.55
CA ASN A 78 11.86 13.51 -17.73
C ASN A 78 13.17 14.26 -17.43
N PRO A 79 14.34 13.57 -17.40
CA PRO A 79 15.62 14.22 -17.15
C PRO A 79 16.03 15.23 -18.24
N ASN A 80 15.37 15.21 -19.40
CA ASN A 80 15.64 16.14 -20.48
C ASN A 80 14.93 17.49 -20.38
N TRP A 81 14.15 17.74 -19.33
CA TRP A 81 13.50 19.04 -19.16
C TRP A 81 14.52 20.18 -19.07
N PRO A 82 14.25 21.34 -19.71
CA PRO A 82 15.17 22.46 -19.75
C PRO A 82 15.50 22.97 -18.34
N GLU A 83 14.53 22.96 -17.42
CA GLU A 83 14.73 23.39 -16.03
C GLU A 83 15.75 22.54 -15.26
N ILE A 84 15.94 21.28 -15.69
CA ILE A 84 16.97 20.38 -15.14
C ILE A 84 18.31 20.67 -15.83
N LYS A 85 18.33 20.74 -17.17
CA LYS A 85 19.55 20.97 -17.95
C LYS A 85 20.24 22.29 -17.62
N GLU A 86 19.47 23.36 -17.43
CA GLU A 86 20.01 24.69 -17.09
C GLU A 86 20.68 24.74 -15.70
N ARG A 87 20.25 23.85 -14.79
CA ARG A 87 20.75 23.82 -13.41
C ARG A 87 21.80 22.75 -13.16
N LEU A 88 22.06 21.91 -14.16
CA LEU A 88 23.12 20.91 -14.14
C LEU A 88 24.47 21.59 -14.41
N LYS A 89 25.49 21.21 -13.63
CA LYS A 89 26.86 21.67 -13.89
C LYS A 89 27.42 20.98 -15.13
N LEU A 90 28.49 21.56 -15.70
CA LEU A 90 29.20 20.97 -16.83
C LEU A 90 29.67 19.54 -16.47
N ARG A 91 29.21 18.53 -17.24
CA ARG A 91 29.45 17.09 -17.04
C ARG A 91 28.75 16.43 -15.84
N GLU A 92 27.79 17.11 -15.20
CA GLU A 92 26.96 16.48 -14.17
C GLU A 92 25.78 15.75 -14.82
N GLU A 93 25.51 14.52 -14.36
CA GLU A 93 24.33 13.77 -14.79
C GLU A 93 23.12 14.10 -13.93
N SER A 94 21.94 14.15 -14.55
CA SER A 94 20.67 14.38 -13.85
C SER A 94 20.41 13.39 -12.72
N GLN A 95 20.87 12.15 -12.87
CA GLN A 95 20.73 11.08 -11.89
C GLN A 95 21.47 11.37 -10.59
N ASN A 96 22.56 12.15 -10.65
CA ASN A 96 23.36 12.53 -9.50
C ASN A 96 22.74 13.68 -8.69
N ARG A 97 21.65 14.29 -9.19
CA ARG A 97 20.93 15.40 -8.56
C ARG A 97 19.45 15.10 -8.31
N PRO A 98 19.15 14.11 -7.43
CA PRO A 98 17.76 13.76 -7.11
C PRO A 98 16.99 14.91 -6.48
N ASP A 99 17.66 15.84 -5.78
CA ASP A 99 17.09 17.06 -5.24
C ASP A 99 16.50 17.97 -6.33
N LEU A 100 17.24 18.15 -7.43
CA LEU A 100 16.82 18.95 -8.58
C LEU A 100 15.65 18.29 -9.29
N LEU A 101 15.76 16.98 -9.56
CA LEU A 101 14.70 16.19 -10.19
C LEU A 101 13.39 16.25 -9.38
N ALA A 102 13.46 16.03 -8.07
CA ALA A 102 12.29 16.06 -7.20
C ALA A 102 11.63 17.45 -7.17
N ARG A 103 12.41 18.53 -7.17
CA ARG A 103 11.89 19.90 -7.18
C ARG A 103 11.19 20.24 -8.50
N VAL A 104 11.81 19.92 -9.63
CA VAL A 104 11.22 20.16 -10.96
C VAL A 104 9.98 19.29 -11.14
N PHE A 105 10.04 18.01 -10.74
CA PHE A 105 8.89 17.11 -10.76
C PHE A 105 7.72 17.67 -9.93
N LYS A 106 7.98 18.11 -8.69
CA LYS A 106 6.95 18.72 -7.83
C LYS A 106 6.34 19.96 -8.48
N ALA A 107 7.15 20.83 -9.10
CA ALA A 107 6.66 22.01 -9.79
C ALA A 107 5.76 21.64 -11.00
N LYS A 108 6.18 20.69 -11.84
CA LYS A 108 5.39 20.20 -12.97
C LYS A 108 4.09 19.53 -12.50
N LEU A 109 4.15 18.75 -11.42
CA LEU A 109 2.98 18.10 -10.83
C LEU A 109 1.95 19.11 -10.35
N SER A 110 2.39 20.19 -9.69
CA SER A 110 1.50 21.27 -9.26
C SER A 110 0.84 21.96 -10.45
N ILE A 111 1.60 22.22 -11.53
CA ILE A 111 1.05 22.82 -12.75
C ILE A 111 -0.01 21.89 -13.38
N MET A 112 0.25 20.58 -13.44
CA MET A 112 -0.73 19.64 -13.98
C MET A 112 -2.00 19.61 -13.14
N LYS A 113 -1.89 19.61 -11.80
CA LYS A 113 -3.04 19.65 -10.90
C LYS A 113 -3.92 20.89 -11.06
N ILE A 114 -3.33 22.03 -11.41
CA ILE A 114 -4.07 23.29 -11.63
C ILE A 114 -4.77 23.29 -13.01
N ARG A 115 -4.22 22.58 -13.99
CA ARG A 115 -4.74 22.55 -15.37
C ARG A 115 -5.76 21.44 -15.62
N LEU A 116 -5.94 20.54 -14.66
CA LEU A 116 -7.01 19.54 -14.61
C LEU A 116 -8.24 20.16 -13.99
#